data_AF-A0A942PE11-F1
#
_entry.id   AF-A0A942PE11-F1
#
_cell.length_a   1.000
_cell.length_b   1.000
_cell.length_c   1.000
_cell.angle_alpha   90.00
_cell.angle_beta   90.00
_cell.angle_gamma   90.00
#
_symmetry.space_group_name_H-M   'P 1'
#
loop_
_entity.id
_entity.type
_entity.pdbx_description
1 polymer ?
#
loop_
_entity_poly.entity_id
_entity_poly.type
_entity_poly.pdbx_seq_one_letter_code
_entity_poly.pdbx_strand_id
1 'polypeptide(L)'
;KIFREIIGNVIVHREYTSALSTDLIISKTAVTITNPNKPHFHGPIDLNSFSPYPKNPNIRKFFTAFGWTDEIGSGIRNTNKYLPLYIPGAKPLFLENDTFKTEIPLKSASFSQFANEFHKWLELPPDTLPRLEKGLKEVFLPPAMIGSDWKGLLLYLVPTWHQKGTHLPELDWPENQVFAIEEIKKVPTWDEKGTHLLRKKAWYLIGILSLASEPIKLSELLKIFDYKNEKTFRDNYLTPLRQAQLIALTNPGNPNDPDQKYKITEAGKMFLSGH
;
A
#
# COMPACT_ATOMS: atom_id res chain seq x y z
N LYS A 1 23.20 1.57 12.12
CA LYS A 1 22.08 1.75 13.08
C LYS A 1 20.86 0.94 12.64
N ILE A 2 20.28 1.16 11.45
CA ILE A 2 19.08 0.45 10.95
C ILE A 2 19.15 -1.08 11.12
N PHE A 3 20.17 -1.75 10.55
CA PHE A 3 20.29 -3.21 10.64
C PHE A 3 20.36 -3.74 12.07
N ARG A 4 21.11 -3.08 12.96
CA ARG A 4 21.20 -3.47 14.37
C ARG A 4 19.81 -3.44 15.03
N GLU A 5 19.03 -2.40 14.78
CA GLU A 5 17.66 -2.28 15.30
C GLU A 5 16.76 -3.40 14.78
N ILE A 6 16.84 -3.70 13.49
CA ILE A 6 16.01 -4.72 12.86
C ILE A 6 16.36 -6.11 13.40
N ILE A 7 17.65 -6.46 13.49
CA ILE A 7 18.09 -7.74 14.07
C ILE A 7 17.68 -7.84 15.55
N GLY A 8 17.84 -6.77 16.32
CA GLY A 8 17.36 -6.74 17.71
C GLY A 8 15.86 -6.98 17.82
N ASN A 9 15.06 -6.31 16.97
CA ASN A 9 13.61 -6.51 16.91
C ASN A 9 13.23 -7.96 16.56
N VAL A 10 13.91 -8.55 15.58
CA VAL A 10 13.67 -9.93 15.15
C VAL A 10 13.87 -10.90 16.31
N ILE A 11 14.97 -10.76 17.05
CA ILE A 11 15.26 -11.62 18.20
C ILE A 11 14.23 -11.40 19.32
N VAL A 12 13.95 -10.14 19.68
CA VAL A 12 13.03 -9.84 20.79
C VAL A 12 11.59 -10.25 20.48
N HIS A 13 11.15 -10.17 19.23
CA HIS A 13 9.75 -10.40 18.86
C HIS A 13 9.48 -11.75 18.18
N ARG A 14 10.48 -12.63 18.07
CA ARG A 14 10.30 -13.97 17.52
C ARG A 14 9.34 -14.80 18.37
N GLU A 15 8.44 -15.54 17.73
CA GLU A 15 7.66 -16.59 18.38
C GLU A 15 8.55 -17.84 18.58
N TYR A 16 9.08 -18.01 19.79
CA TYR A 16 10.04 -19.05 20.09
C TYR A 16 9.46 -20.46 20.17
N THR A 17 8.14 -20.60 20.31
CA THR A 17 7.47 -21.90 20.27
C THR A 17 7.29 -22.44 18.85
N SER A 18 7.49 -21.59 17.83
CA SER A 18 7.40 -22.00 16.43
C SER A 18 8.66 -22.70 15.93
N ALA A 19 8.47 -23.80 15.21
CA ALA A 19 9.52 -24.54 14.52
C ALA A 19 9.98 -23.87 13.21
N LEU A 20 9.25 -22.87 12.72
CA LEU A 20 9.61 -22.15 11.50
C LEU A 20 10.90 -21.32 11.70
N SER A 21 11.71 -21.23 10.65
CA SER A 21 12.90 -20.39 10.66
C SER A 21 12.55 -18.90 10.57
N THR A 22 13.48 -18.08 11.06
CA THR A 22 13.54 -16.67 10.71
C THR A 22 14.45 -16.56 9.50
N ASP A 23 13.98 -15.96 8.40
CA ASP A 23 14.78 -15.81 7.19
C ASP A 23 15.18 -14.34 7.00
N LEU A 24 16.42 -14.11 6.57
CA LEU A 24 16.93 -12.82 6.14
C LEU A 24 17.45 -12.96 4.72
N ILE A 25 16.80 -12.26 3.79
CA ILE A 25 17.11 -12.31 2.36
C ILE A 25 17.54 -10.92 1.91
N ILE A 26 18.75 -10.82 1.37
CA ILE A 26 19.27 -9.60 0.76
C ILE A 26 19.19 -9.77 -0.76
N SER A 27 18.31 -9.01 -1.40
CA SER A 27 18.19 -8.97 -2.86
C SER A 27 18.86 -7.72 -3.43
N LYS A 28 18.80 -7.55 -4.75
CA LYS A 28 19.28 -6.34 -5.42
C LYS A 28 18.44 -5.09 -5.12
N THR A 29 17.21 -5.26 -4.62
CA THR A 29 16.24 -4.16 -4.47
C THR A 29 15.71 -4.00 -3.05
N ALA A 30 15.86 -5.01 -2.17
CA ALA A 30 15.43 -4.93 -0.77
C ALA A 30 16.17 -5.92 0.14
N VAL A 31 16.09 -5.64 1.44
CA VAL A 31 16.35 -6.60 2.50
C VAL A 31 15.00 -7.02 3.07
N THR A 32 14.68 -8.29 2.98
CA THR A 32 13.42 -8.85 3.48
C THR A 32 13.73 -9.79 4.63
N ILE A 33 13.02 -9.61 5.74
CA ILE A 33 13.13 -10.46 6.90
C ILE A 33 11.75 -11.00 7.27
N THR A 34 11.64 -12.30 7.42
CA THR A 34 10.45 -13.01 7.89
C THR A 34 10.73 -13.59 9.26
N ASN A 35 9.79 -13.40 10.18
CA ASN A 35 9.93 -13.90 11.54
C ASN A 35 8.65 -14.65 11.95
N PRO A 36 8.75 -15.86 12.51
CA PRO A 36 7.60 -16.55 13.09
C PRO A 36 6.94 -15.67 14.12
N ASN A 37 5.61 -15.66 14.12
CA ASN A 37 4.88 -14.61 14.79
C ASN A 37 3.52 -15.07 15.33
N LYS A 38 3.09 -14.42 16.40
CA LYS A 38 1.70 -14.45 16.87
C LYS A 38 1.10 -13.07 16.60
N PRO A 39 0.31 -12.89 15.52
CA PRO A 39 -0.19 -11.58 15.14
C PRO A 39 -1.21 -11.07 16.15
N HIS A 40 -1.14 -9.77 16.44
CA HIS A 40 -2.20 -9.06 17.18
C HIS A 40 -3.27 -8.49 16.24
N PHE A 41 -2.88 -8.23 15.00
CA PHE A 41 -3.74 -7.81 13.91
C PHE A 41 -3.12 -8.27 12.59
N HIS A 42 -3.84 -8.14 11.49
CA HIS A 42 -3.33 -8.44 10.16
C HIS A 42 -3.21 -7.17 9.34
N GLY A 43 -2.05 -6.96 8.68
CA GLY A 43 -1.80 -5.84 7.78
C GLY A 43 -0.59 -4.98 8.13
N PRO A 44 -0.42 -3.84 7.44
CA PRO A 44 0.73 -2.95 7.64
C PRO A 44 0.64 -2.20 8.97
N ILE A 45 1.79 -2.07 9.64
CA ILE A 45 1.93 -1.20 10.82
C ILE A 45 1.99 0.26 10.37
N ASP A 46 1.09 1.09 10.89
CA ASP A 46 1.20 2.55 10.75
C ASP A 46 2.37 3.09 11.60
N LEU A 47 3.41 3.57 10.93
CA LEU A 47 4.63 4.08 11.54
C LEU A 47 4.41 5.31 12.44
N ASN A 48 3.27 6.01 12.30
CA ASN A 48 2.96 7.21 13.08
C ASN A 48 2.07 6.94 14.29
N SER A 49 1.17 5.96 14.21
CA SER A 49 0.16 5.69 15.25
C SER A 49 0.35 4.35 15.98
N PHE A 50 1.36 3.56 15.60
CA PHE A 50 1.66 2.27 16.23
C PHE A 50 1.91 2.38 17.73
N SER A 51 1.18 1.56 18.50
CA SER A 51 1.41 1.33 19.92
C SER A 51 2.33 0.11 20.08
N PRO A 52 3.56 0.32 20.56
CA PRO A 52 4.54 -0.75 20.55
C PRO A 52 4.36 -1.71 21.73
N TYR A 53 4.33 -3.00 21.43
CA TYR A 53 4.06 -4.07 22.40
C TYR A 53 5.17 -5.13 22.41
N PRO A 54 5.81 -5.42 23.56
CA PRO A 54 6.86 -6.43 23.65
C PRO A 54 6.26 -7.84 23.69
N LYS A 55 6.40 -8.60 22.60
CA LYS A 55 5.91 -10.00 22.51
C LYS A 55 6.62 -10.93 23.50
N ASN A 56 7.91 -10.70 23.75
CA ASN A 56 8.68 -11.42 24.77
C ASN A 56 9.28 -10.43 25.80
N PRO A 57 8.54 -10.07 26.87
CA PRO A 57 9.01 -9.06 27.84
C PRO A 57 10.32 -9.42 28.54
N ASN A 58 10.54 -10.70 28.86
CA ASN A 58 11.77 -11.16 29.54
C ASN A 58 12.99 -11.09 28.62
N ILE A 59 12.85 -11.54 27.37
CA ILE A 59 13.90 -11.43 26.35
C ILE A 59 14.23 -9.96 26.13
N ARG A 60 13.21 -9.10 25.98
CA ARG A 60 13.44 -7.67 25.84
C ARG A 60 14.27 -7.10 27.01
N LYS A 61 13.86 -7.36 28.27
CA LYS A 61 14.57 -6.89 29.46
C LYS A 61 16.03 -7.32 29.45
N PHE A 62 16.32 -8.56 29.06
CA PHE A 62 17.67 -9.08 28.91
C PHE A 62 18.47 -8.24 27.89
N PHE A 63 17.97 -8.08 26.66
CA PHE A 63 18.68 -7.32 25.62
C PHE A 63 18.84 -5.82 25.94
N THR A 64 17.88 -5.22 26.66
CA THR A 64 17.98 -3.84 27.13
C THR A 64 19.12 -3.70 28.15
N ALA A 65 19.32 -4.68 29.03
CA ALA A 65 20.41 -4.66 30.01
C ALA A 65 21.81 -4.67 29.37
N PHE A 66 21.96 -5.29 28.19
CA PHE A 66 23.20 -5.27 27.41
C PHE A 66 23.36 -4.02 26.53
N GLY A 67 22.38 -3.11 26.52
CA GLY A 67 22.38 -1.93 25.64
C GLY A 67 22.20 -2.27 24.16
N TRP A 68 21.66 -3.45 23.85
CA TRP A 68 21.47 -3.92 22.47
C TRP A 68 20.12 -3.50 21.89
N THR A 69 19.14 -3.24 22.76
CA THR A 69 17.81 -2.75 22.38
C THR A 69 17.50 -1.46 23.14
N ASP A 70 17.14 -0.43 22.38
CA ASP A 70 16.70 0.87 22.91
C ASP A 70 15.24 0.76 23.46
N GLU A 71 14.52 1.88 23.52
CA GLU A 71 13.12 1.95 23.98
C GLU A 71 12.15 1.08 23.16
N ILE A 72 11.02 0.66 23.76
CA ILE A 72 9.98 -0.10 23.05
C ILE A 72 9.52 0.69 21.81
N GLY A 73 9.58 0.09 20.63
CA GLY A 73 9.17 0.72 19.37
C GLY A 73 10.22 1.63 18.72
N SER A 74 11.40 1.79 19.33
CA SER A 74 12.51 2.57 18.76
C SER A 74 12.96 2.01 17.41
N GLY A 75 12.98 0.69 17.22
CA GLY A 75 13.51 0.10 15.99
C GLY A 75 12.67 0.43 14.75
N ILE A 76 11.33 0.43 14.87
CA ILE A 76 10.43 0.85 13.79
C ILE A 76 10.61 2.36 13.51
N ARG A 77 10.61 3.18 14.57
CA ARG A 77 10.77 4.65 14.45
C ARG A 77 12.12 5.05 13.86
N ASN A 78 13.21 4.46 14.33
CA ASN A 78 14.56 4.69 13.85
C ASN A 78 14.71 4.24 12.40
N THR A 79 14.18 3.07 12.05
CA THR A 79 14.22 2.58 10.66
C THR A 79 13.49 3.56 9.74
N ASN A 80 12.29 4.00 10.11
CA ASN A 80 11.53 4.99 9.34
C ASN A 80 12.25 6.35 9.23
N LYS A 81 12.89 6.80 10.31
CA LYS A 81 13.62 8.07 10.36
C LYS A 81 14.89 8.06 9.51
N TYR A 82 15.67 6.98 9.58
CA TYR A 82 17.00 6.94 8.98
C TYR A 82 17.01 6.39 7.55
N LEU A 83 16.06 5.52 7.17
CA LEU A 83 16.06 4.92 5.83
C LEU A 83 16.05 5.97 4.69
N PRO A 84 15.21 7.03 4.73
CA PRO A 84 15.19 8.05 3.69
C PRO A 84 16.52 8.80 3.51
N LEU A 85 17.39 8.81 4.53
CA LEU A 85 18.71 9.46 4.45
C LEU A 85 19.69 8.67 3.59
N TYR A 86 19.51 7.36 3.49
CA TYR A 86 20.34 6.49 2.65
C TYR A 86 19.73 6.34 1.26
N ILE A 87 18.40 6.24 1.19
CA ILE A 87 17.66 6.00 -0.06
C ILE A 87 16.48 6.98 -0.09
N PRO A 88 16.61 8.12 -0.79
CA PRO A 88 15.55 9.12 -0.86
C PRO A 88 14.20 8.52 -1.27
N GLY A 89 13.16 8.85 -0.50
CA GLY A 89 11.79 8.38 -0.71
C GLY A 89 11.51 6.94 -0.27
N ALA A 90 12.50 6.14 0.10
CA ALA A 90 12.25 4.79 0.60
C ALA A 90 11.58 4.82 1.97
N LYS A 91 10.52 4.02 2.13
CA LYS A 91 9.86 3.75 3.42
C LYS A 91 10.01 2.28 3.77
N PRO A 92 10.28 1.93 5.03
CA PRO A 92 10.25 0.53 5.45
C PRO A 92 8.80 0.05 5.48
N LEU A 93 8.58 -1.22 5.17
CA LEU A 93 7.29 -1.88 5.32
C LEU A 93 7.40 -2.91 6.45
N PHE A 94 6.48 -2.83 7.41
CA PHE A 94 6.31 -3.84 8.45
C PHE A 94 4.90 -4.40 8.36
N LEU A 95 4.77 -5.69 8.06
CA LEU A 95 3.49 -6.39 7.97
C LEU A 95 3.34 -7.33 9.16
N GLU A 96 2.31 -7.09 9.96
CA GLU A 96 1.86 -7.98 11.03
C GLU A 96 0.93 -9.02 10.40
N ASN A 97 1.34 -10.28 10.37
CA ASN A 97 0.59 -11.44 9.86
C ASN A 97 1.10 -12.70 10.59
N ASP A 98 0.62 -13.90 10.25
CA ASP A 98 1.11 -15.16 10.84
C ASP A 98 2.64 -15.30 10.77
N THR A 99 3.21 -14.74 9.70
CA THR A 99 4.64 -14.44 9.60
C THR A 99 4.81 -12.93 9.59
N PHE A 100 5.54 -12.39 10.57
CA PHE A 100 5.89 -10.98 10.58
C PHE A 100 6.91 -10.70 9.48
N LYS A 101 6.62 -9.74 8.60
CA LYS A 101 7.53 -9.37 7.51
C LYS A 101 8.05 -7.95 7.71
N THR A 102 9.36 -7.79 7.66
CA THR A 102 10.02 -6.49 7.51
C THR A 102 10.63 -6.42 6.12
N GLU A 103 10.37 -5.34 5.39
CA GLU A 103 10.97 -5.10 4.08
C GLU A 103 11.62 -3.71 4.09
N ILE A 104 12.92 -3.70 3.84
CA ILE A 104 13.74 -2.49 3.75
C ILE A 104 14.16 -2.32 2.29
N PRO A 105 13.54 -1.40 1.54
CA PRO A 105 13.97 -1.10 0.18
C PRO A 105 15.43 -0.67 0.16
N LEU A 106 16.19 -1.21 -0.80
CA LEU A 106 17.56 -0.81 -1.16
C LEU A 106 17.57 0.15 -2.36
N LYS A 107 16.43 0.26 -3.05
CA LYS A 107 16.15 1.22 -4.12
C LYS A 107 14.72 1.72 -3.94
N SER A 108 14.40 2.90 -4.47
CA SER A 108 13.03 3.43 -4.52
C SER A 108 12.63 3.70 -5.96
N ALA A 109 11.37 3.43 -6.29
CA ALA A 109 10.75 3.83 -7.55
C ALA A 109 9.34 4.33 -7.26
N SER A 110 9.02 5.50 -7.81
CA SER A 110 7.70 6.10 -7.70
C SER A 110 6.80 5.55 -8.80
N PHE A 111 5.52 5.32 -8.49
CA PHE A 111 4.51 4.95 -9.49
C PHE A 111 4.31 6.08 -10.53
N SER A 112 4.67 7.32 -10.22
CA SER A 112 4.61 8.42 -11.19
C SER A 112 5.44 8.18 -12.46
N GLN A 113 6.42 7.28 -12.46
CA GLN A 113 7.18 6.93 -13.66
C GLN A 113 6.31 6.27 -14.76
N PHE A 114 5.15 5.73 -14.38
CA PHE A 114 4.15 5.15 -15.30
C PHE A 114 2.87 6.00 -15.36
N ALA A 115 2.90 7.27 -14.92
CA ALA A 115 1.69 8.08 -14.81
C ALA A 115 0.96 8.24 -16.15
N ASN A 116 1.69 8.37 -17.26
CA ASN A 116 1.12 8.55 -18.60
C ASN A 116 0.47 7.26 -19.11
N GLU A 117 1.16 6.12 -19.00
CA GLU A 117 0.64 4.80 -19.35
C GLU A 117 -0.58 4.45 -18.50
N PHE A 118 -0.51 4.69 -17.19
CA PHE A 118 -1.61 4.41 -16.27
C PHE A 118 -2.82 5.31 -16.49
N HIS A 119 -2.60 6.61 -16.75
CA HIS A 119 -3.66 7.57 -17.10
C HIS A 119 -4.40 7.13 -18.37
N LYS A 120 -3.66 6.79 -19.44
CA LYS A 120 -4.22 6.29 -20.69
C LYS A 120 -4.96 4.98 -20.49
N TRP A 121 -4.36 4.04 -19.75
CA TRP A 121 -4.94 2.73 -19.48
C TRP A 121 -6.24 2.83 -18.68
N LEU A 122 -6.34 3.75 -17.73
CA LEU A 122 -7.61 4.02 -17.02
C LEU A 122 -8.62 4.82 -17.87
N GLU A 123 -8.25 5.28 -19.07
CA GLU A 123 -9.12 6.06 -19.96
C GLU A 123 -9.65 7.33 -19.29
N LEU A 124 -8.83 7.98 -18.46
CA LEU A 124 -9.21 9.19 -17.73
C LEU A 124 -9.15 10.45 -18.62
N PRO A 125 -9.93 11.51 -18.31
CA PRO A 125 -9.89 12.77 -19.03
C PRO A 125 -8.46 13.36 -19.08
N PRO A 126 -8.00 13.92 -20.23
CA PRO A 126 -6.62 14.39 -20.40
C PRO A 126 -6.15 15.45 -19.39
N ASP A 127 -7.06 16.29 -18.91
CA ASP A 127 -6.80 17.34 -17.91
C ASP A 127 -6.44 16.78 -16.53
N THR A 128 -6.68 15.49 -16.28
CA THR A 128 -6.32 14.83 -15.02
C THR A 128 -4.87 14.32 -14.95
N LEU A 129 -4.14 14.28 -16.07
CA LEU A 129 -2.76 13.75 -16.09
C LEU A 129 -1.80 14.50 -15.14
N PRO A 130 -1.75 15.85 -15.12
CA PRO A 130 -0.84 16.57 -14.20
C PRO A 130 -1.13 16.28 -12.72
N ARG A 131 -2.41 16.01 -12.40
CA ARG A 131 -2.83 15.60 -11.05
C ARG A 131 -2.25 14.25 -10.68
N LEU A 132 -2.36 13.26 -11.58
CA LEU A 132 -1.79 11.93 -11.36
C LEU A 132 -0.27 11.97 -11.29
N GLU A 133 0.40 12.70 -12.18
CA GLU A 133 1.86 12.87 -12.14
C GLU A 133 2.34 13.44 -10.80
N LYS A 134 1.58 14.39 -10.24
CA LYS A 134 1.89 14.97 -8.93
C LYS A 134 1.62 13.98 -7.80
N GLY A 135 0.41 13.44 -7.72
CA GLY A 135 0.00 12.61 -6.58
C GLY A 135 0.69 11.25 -6.53
N LEU A 136 0.97 10.65 -7.68
CA LEU A 136 1.66 9.36 -7.75
C LEU A 136 3.15 9.44 -7.38
N LYS A 137 3.75 10.65 -7.26
CA LYS A 137 5.14 10.82 -6.78
C LYS A 137 5.34 10.27 -5.37
N GLU A 138 4.29 10.33 -4.56
CA GLU A 138 4.29 9.86 -3.17
C GLU A 138 3.75 8.43 -3.03
N VAL A 139 3.53 7.73 -4.16
CA VAL A 139 3.09 6.34 -4.20
C VAL A 139 4.26 5.48 -4.70
N PHE A 140 4.93 4.80 -3.78
CA PHE A 140 6.12 4.01 -4.10
C PHE A 140 5.74 2.58 -4.49
N LEU A 141 6.41 2.06 -5.52
CA LEU A 141 6.25 0.68 -5.97
C LEU A 141 6.97 -0.30 -5.04
N PRO A 142 6.48 -1.55 -4.93
CA PRO A 142 7.19 -2.62 -4.24
C PRO A 142 8.61 -2.82 -4.80
N PRO A 143 9.60 -3.17 -3.96
CA PRO A 143 10.96 -3.43 -4.41
C PRO A 143 11.08 -4.49 -5.51
N ALA A 144 10.14 -5.45 -5.55
CA ALA A 144 10.06 -6.46 -6.61
C ALA A 144 9.76 -5.87 -7.99
N MET A 145 9.10 -4.70 -8.05
CA MET A 145 8.70 -4.01 -9.29
C MET A 145 9.72 -2.96 -9.75
N ILE A 146 10.83 -2.80 -9.05
CA ILE A 146 11.86 -1.84 -9.45
C ILE A 146 12.54 -2.32 -10.73
N GLY A 147 12.38 -1.55 -11.81
CA GLY A 147 12.91 -1.85 -13.13
C GLY A 147 11.98 -2.67 -14.02
N SER A 148 10.73 -2.93 -13.59
CA SER A 148 9.71 -3.50 -14.49
C SER A 148 9.36 -2.50 -15.59
N ASP A 149 8.85 -2.99 -16.73
CA ASP A 149 8.16 -2.16 -17.70
C ASP A 149 6.66 -2.04 -17.32
N TRP A 150 5.89 -1.32 -18.14
CA TRP A 150 4.46 -1.12 -17.92
C TRP A 150 3.67 -2.44 -17.86
N LYS A 151 3.97 -3.37 -18.79
CA LYS A 151 3.35 -4.69 -18.88
C LYS A 151 3.64 -5.52 -17.63
N GLY A 152 4.89 -5.58 -17.22
CA GLY A 152 5.31 -6.28 -16.00
C GLY A 152 4.61 -5.74 -14.76
N LEU A 153 4.48 -4.41 -14.66
CA LEU A 153 3.76 -3.80 -13.54
C LEU A 153 2.28 -4.18 -13.54
N LEU A 154 1.59 -4.13 -14.67
CA LEU A 154 0.19 -4.53 -14.76
C LEU A 154 -0.05 -6.01 -14.44
N LEU A 155 0.83 -6.90 -14.91
CA LEU A 155 0.80 -8.33 -14.57
C LEU A 155 1.02 -8.60 -13.08
N TYR A 156 1.55 -7.63 -12.34
CA TYR A 156 1.65 -7.68 -10.88
C TYR A 156 0.44 -7.02 -10.20
N LEU A 157 0.04 -5.82 -10.64
CA LEU A 157 -1.00 -5.02 -10.00
C LEU A 157 -2.38 -5.65 -10.14
N VAL A 158 -2.79 -6.09 -11.33
CA VAL A 158 -4.16 -6.60 -11.55
C VAL A 158 -4.47 -7.84 -10.69
N PRO A 159 -3.61 -8.87 -10.63
CA PRO A 159 -3.82 -9.98 -9.70
C PRO A 159 -3.82 -9.53 -8.23
N THR A 160 -2.90 -8.63 -7.87
CA THR A 160 -2.76 -8.15 -6.49
C THR A 160 -3.97 -7.34 -6.02
N TRP A 161 -4.51 -6.47 -6.87
CA TRP A 161 -5.74 -5.73 -6.60
C TRP A 161 -6.93 -6.66 -6.47
N HIS A 162 -7.04 -7.69 -7.32
CA HIS A 162 -8.10 -8.68 -7.20
C HIS A 162 -7.97 -9.44 -5.88
N GLN A 163 -6.79 -9.97 -5.55
CA GLN A 163 -6.56 -10.68 -4.30
C GLN A 163 -6.90 -9.81 -3.09
N LYS A 164 -6.36 -8.59 -3.00
CA LYS A 164 -6.61 -7.71 -1.84
C LYS A 164 -8.04 -7.20 -1.80
N GLY A 165 -8.60 -6.88 -2.95
CA GLY A 165 -9.95 -6.37 -3.09
C GLY A 165 -10.99 -7.36 -2.58
N THR A 166 -10.85 -8.65 -2.90
CA THR A 166 -11.77 -9.70 -2.42
C THR A 166 -11.66 -9.98 -0.93
N HIS A 167 -10.53 -9.64 -0.29
CA HIS A 167 -10.36 -9.73 1.17
C HIS A 167 -10.92 -8.51 1.92
N LEU A 168 -11.38 -7.46 1.21
CA LEU A 168 -11.99 -6.27 1.79
C LEU A 168 -13.49 -6.26 1.48
N PRO A 169 -14.34 -6.82 2.37
CA PRO A 169 -15.77 -6.99 2.10
C PRO A 169 -16.49 -5.66 1.82
N GLU A 170 -16.01 -4.55 2.40
CA GLU A 170 -16.55 -3.22 2.18
C GLU A 170 -16.48 -2.81 0.71
N LEU A 171 -15.44 -3.25 0.00
CA LEU A 171 -15.23 -2.89 -1.39
C LEU A 171 -16.22 -3.59 -2.32
N ASP A 172 -16.81 -4.73 -1.91
CA ASP A 172 -17.63 -5.59 -2.77
C ASP A 172 -16.97 -5.76 -4.15
N TRP A 173 -15.75 -6.28 -4.09
CA TRP A 173 -14.87 -6.43 -5.24
C TRP A 173 -15.40 -7.53 -6.18
N PRO A 174 -15.46 -7.30 -7.51
CA PRO A 174 -15.96 -8.29 -8.45
C PRO A 174 -15.15 -9.60 -8.45
N GLU A 175 -15.77 -10.70 -8.05
CA GLU A 175 -15.14 -12.03 -8.03
C GLU A 175 -14.83 -12.56 -9.44
N ASN A 176 -15.64 -12.20 -10.43
CA ASN A 176 -15.53 -12.68 -11.82
C ASN A 176 -14.63 -11.81 -12.73
N GLN A 177 -13.62 -11.16 -12.14
CA GLN A 177 -12.64 -10.37 -12.86
C GLN A 177 -11.54 -11.25 -13.46
N VAL A 178 -10.95 -10.87 -14.59
CA VAL A 178 -9.75 -11.54 -15.10
C VAL A 178 -8.56 -11.10 -14.24
N PHE A 179 -7.90 -12.06 -13.57
CA PHE A 179 -6.78 -11.76 -12.68
C PHE A 179 -5.61 -12.74 -12.80
N ALA A 180 -5.82 -13.93 -13.36
CA ALA A 180 -4.72 -14.87 -13.55
C ALA A 180 -3.80 -14.38 -14.68
N ILE A 181 -2.48 -14.39 -14.45
CA ILE A 181 -1.47 -13.89 -15.39
C ILE A 181 -1.63 -14.51 -16.79
N GLU A 182 -1.87 -15.82 -16.85
CA GLU A 182 -2.02 -16.56 -18.11
C GLU A 182 -3.35 -16.26 -18.82
N GLU A 183 -4.36 -15.75 -18.12
CA GLU A 183 -5.60 -15.27 -18.71
C GLU A 183 -5.48 -13.82 -19.19
N ILE A 184 -4.84 -12.96 -18.40
CA ILE A 184 -4.55 -11.57 -18.76
C ILE A 184 -3.82 -11.51 -20.10
N LYS A 185 -2.76 -12.32 -20.27
CA LYS A 185 -1.98 -12.36 -21.51
C LYS A 185 -2.78 -12.79 -22.75
N LYS A 186 -3.94 -13.46 -22.59
CA LYS A 186 -4.82 -13.86 -23.70
C LYS A 186 -5.79 -12.75 -24.11
N VAL A 187 -6.01 -11.74 -23.26
CA VAL A 187 -6.89 -10.62 -23.56
C VAL A 187 -6.21 -9.69 -24.56
N PRO A 188 -6.78 -9.40 -25.73
CA PRO A 188 -6.17 -8.48 -26.68
C PRO A 188 -5.99 -7.08 -26.08
N THR A 189 -4.84 -6.45 -26.35
CA THR A 189 -4.50 -5.08 -25.93
C THR A 189 -4.77 -4.80 -24.44
N TRP A 190 -4.58 -5.81 -23.59
CA TRP A 190 -4.83 -5.75 -22.15
C TRP A 190 -4.01 -4.67 -21.42
N ASP A 191 -2.86 -4.31 -22.00
CA ASP A 191 -1.95 -3.28 -21.51
C ASP A 191 -2.29 -1.87 -22.02
N GLU A 192 -3.23 -1.74 -22.95
CA GLU A 192 -3.66 -0.45 -23.51
C GLU A 192 -4.95 0.07 -22.84
N LYS A 193 -5.87 -0.83 -22.47
CA LYS A 193 -7.17 -0.46 -21.87
C LYS A 193 -7.49 -1.25 -20.61
N GLY A 194 -7.64 -0.54 -19.50
CA GLY A 194 -7.92 -1.13 -18.20
C GLY A 194 -9.31 -1.70 -18.08
N THR A 195 -10.27 -1.21 -18.85
CA THR A 195 -11.62 -1.77 -18.94
C THR A 195 -11.65 -3.21 -19.50
N HIS A 196 -10.56 -3.65 -20.16
CA HIS A 196 -10.42 -5.05 -20.60
C HIS A 196 -10.11 -6.01 -19.44
N LEU A 197 -9.48 -5.52 -18.37
CA LEU A 197 -9.06 -6.33 -17.23
C LEU A 197 -9.86 -6.05 -15.95
N LEU A 198 -10.29 -4.81 -15.76
CA LEU A 198 -11.04 -4.36 -14.59
C LEU A 198 -12.53 -4.32 -14.89
N ARG A 199 -13.31 -4.99 -14.04
CA ARG A 199 -14.77 -4.81 -14.05
C ARG A 199 -15.08 -3.38 -13.62
N LYS A 200 -16.23 -2.87 -14.06
CA LYS A 200 -16.65 -1.46 -13.85
C LYS A 200 -16.41 -0.99 -12.41
N LYS A 201 -16.83 -1.77 -11.41
CA LYS A 201 -16.65 -1.41 -10.00
C LYS A 201 -15.18 -1.28 -9.59
N ALA A 202 -14.34 -2.27 -9.90
CA ALA A 202 -12.90 -2.20 -9.64
C ALA A 202 -12.23 -1.03 -10.38
N TRP A 203 -12.62 -0.76 -11.63
CA TRP A 203 -12.13 0.38 -12.40
C TRP A 203 -12.44 1.72 -11.70
N TYR A 204 -13.67 1.91 -11.20
CA TYR A 204 -14.01 3.10 -10.40
C TYR A 204 -13.17 3.20 -9.12
N LEU A 205 -13.03 2.10 -8.37
CA LEU A 205 -12.27 2.10 -7.12
C LEU A 205 -10.80 2.48 -7.35
N ILE A 206 -10.15 1.88 -8.35
CA ILE A 206 -8.76 2.18 -8.72
C ILE A 206 -8.63 3.61 -9.25
N GLY A 207 -9.53 4.06 -10.13
CA GLY A 207 -9.52 5.42 -10.65
C GLY A 207 -9.69 6.47 -9.55
N ILE A 208 -10.62 6.27 -8.62
CA ILE A 208 -10.84 7.18 -7.48
C ILE A 208 -9.62 7.21 -6.57
N LEU A 209 -9.05 6.05 -6.21
CA LEU A 209 -7.83 5.99 -5.41
C LEU A 209 -6.68 6.76 -6.06
N SER A 210 -6.51 6.57 -7.37
CA SER A 210 -5.48 7.25 -8.17
C SER A 210 -5.66 8.76 -8.14
N LEU A 211 -6.88 9.27 -8.35
CA LEU A 211 -7.18 10.70 -8.35
C LEU A 211 -7.12 11.33 -6.96
N ALA A 212 -7.44 10.56 -5.91
CA ALA A 212 -7.37 10.96 -4.51
C ALA A 212 -5.94 10.98 -3.96
N SER A 213 -4.94 10.56 -4.75
CA SER A 213 -3.52 10.79 -4.42
C SER A 213 -3.21 12.28 -4.20
N GLU A 214 -3.98 13.16 -4.84
CA GLU A 214 -4.11 14.58 -4.50
C GLU A 214 -5.52 14.87 -3.97
N PRO A 215 -5.70 15.67 -2.89
CA PRO A 215 -7.02 15.94 -2.31
C PRO A 215 -8.07 16.43 -3.34
N ILE A 216 -9.13 15.67 -3.55
CA ILE A 216 -10.13 15.88 -4.62
C ILE A 216 -11.55 16.08 -4.07
N LYS A 217 -12.32 17.01 -4.67
CA LYS A 217 -13.74 17.22 -4.30
C LYS A 217 -14.62 16.15 -4.95
N LEU A 218 -15.76 15.85 -4.34
CA LEU A 218 -16.74 14.95 -4.95
C LEU A 218 -17.25 15.43 -6.30
N SER A 219 -17.58 16.72 -6.41
CA SER A 219 -18.07 17.30 -7.67
C SER A 219 -17.07 17.13 -8.82
N GLU A 220 -15.77 17.18 -8.51
CA GLU A 220 -14.70 16.93 -9.48
C GLU A 220 -14.65 15.45 -9.88
N LEU A 221 -14.76 14.51 -8.93
CA LEU A 221 -14.86 13.07 -9.22
C LEU A 221 -16.08 12.76 -10.10
N LEU A 222 -17.26 13.28 -9.76
CA LEU A 222 -18.48 13.08 -10.55
C LEU A 222 -18.31 13.58 -11.98
N LYS A 223 -17.68 14.76 -12.16
CA LYS A 223 -17.38 15.31 -13.48
C LYS A 223 -16.39 14.42 -14.25
N ILE A 224 -15.30 14.00 -13.63
CA ILE A 224 -14.26 13.17 -14.26
C ILE A 224 -14.83 11.84 -14.76
N PHE A 225 -15.72 11.23 -13.98
CA PHE A 225 -16.32 9.95 -14.32
C PHE A 225 -17.67 10.05 -15.06
N ASP A 226 -18.10 11.26 -15.43
CA ASP A 226 -19.42 11.56 -16.00
C ASP A 226 -20.59 10.88 -15.23
N TYR A 227 -20.53 10.92 -13.89
CA TYR A 227 -21.48 10.25 -13.02
C TYR A 227 -22.51 11.24 -12.46
N LYS A 228 -23.80 11.01 -12.74
CA LYS A 228 -24.87 11.98 -12.41
C LYS A 228 -25.38 11.89 -10.97
N ASN A 229 -25.51 10.68 -10.44
CA ASN A 229 -26.13 10.49 -9.12
C ASN A 229 -25.08 10.50 -8.01
N GLU A 230 -25.02 11.61 -7.29
CA GLU A 230 -24.08 11.81 -6.19
C GLU A 230 -24.22 10.75 -5.08
N LYS A 231 -25.45 10.47 -4.65
CA LYS A 231 -25.72 9.53 -3.56
C LYS A 231 -25.23 8.13 -3.94
N THR A 232 -25.59 7.65 -5.12
CA THR A 232 -25.16 6.34 -5.60
C THR A 232 -23.65 6.26 -5.76
N PHE A 233 -22.99 7.33 -6.22
CA PHE A 233 -21.53 7.35 -6.33
C PHE A 233 -20.84 7.28 -4.96
N ARG A 234 -21.37 8.03 -3.97
CA ARG A 234 -20.87 7.96 -2.59
C ARG A 234 -21.05 6.56 -2.03
N ASP A 235 -22.26 6.01 -2.10
CA ASP A 235 -22.60 4.73 -1.49
C ASP A 235 -21.85 3.56 -2.12
N ASN A 236 -21.65 3.56 -3.44
CA ASN A 236 -21.03 2.43 -4.15
C ASN A 236 -19.51 2.48 -4.20
N TYR A 237 -18.89 3.65 -4.00
CA TYR A 237 -17.44 3.80 -4.20
C TYR A 237 -16.74 4.52 -3.06
N LEU A 238 -17.19 5.72 -2.67
CA LEU A 238 -16.48 6.52 -1.66
C LEU A 238 -16.66 6.01 -0.24
N THR A 239 -17.88 5.57 0.11
CA THR A 239 -18.17 4.97 1.41
C THR A 239 -17.40 3.66 1.60
N PRO A 240 -17.41 2.71 0.64
CA PRO A 240 -16.54 1.54 0.64
C PRO A 240 -15.05 1.86 0.86
N LEU A 241 -14.48 2.75 0.06
CA LEU A 241 -13.06 3.12 0.16
C LEU A 241 -12.74 3.76 1.51
N ARG A 242 -13.67 4.51 2.11
CA ARG A 242 -13.49 5.10 3.44
C ARG A 242 -13.60 4.08 4.55
N GLN A 243 -14.56 3.17 4.47
CA GLN A 243 -14.76 2.11 5.46
C GLN A 243 -13.55 1.15 5.47
N ALA A 244 -13.03 0.81 4.29
CA ALA A 244 -11.76 0.10 4.12
C ALA A 244 -10.52 0.95 4.44
N GLN A 245 -10.69 2.19 4.91
CA GLN A 245 -9.63 3.14 5.29
C GLN A 245 -8.61 3.45 4.17
N LEU A 246 -8.95 3.21 2.91
CA LEU A 246 -8.08 3.50 1.76
C LEU A 246 -8.10 4.98 1.37
N ILE A 247 -9.19 5.69 1.69
CA ILE A 247 -9.28 7.16 1.59
C ILE A 247 -9.83 7.75 2.88
N ALA A 248 -9.52 9.02 3.12
CA ALA A 248 -10.00 9.79 4.26
C ALA A 248 -10.53 11.16 3.82
N LEU A 249 -11.35 11.76 4.68
CA LEU A 249 -11.76 13.15 4.57
C LEU A 249 -10.57 14.07 4.94
N THR A 250 -10.43 15.21 4.26
CA THR A 250 -9.47 16.24 4.66
C THR A 250 -9.83 16.89 6.00
N ASN A 251 -11.12 17.13 6.25
CA ASN A 251 -11.63 17.79 7.47
C ASN A 251 -12.53 16.84 8.29
N PRO A 252 -11.97 15.83 9.00
CA PRO A 252 -12.77 14.80 9.67
C PRO A 252 -13.70 15.34 10.77
N GLY A 253 -13.35 16.46 11.41
CA GLY A 253 -14.19 17.09 12.46
C GLY A 253 -15.41 17.84 11.93
N ASN A 254 -15.48 18.12 10.63
CA ASN A 254 -16.64 18.74 9.98
C ASN A 254 -16.94 18.05 8.63
N PRO A 255 -17.63 16.90 8.63
CA PRO A 255 -17.87 16.13 7.41
C PRO A 255 -18.66 16.87 6.32
N ASN A 256 -19.39 17.92 6.68
CA ASN A 256 -20.22 18.73 5.77
C ASN A 256 -19.54 20.04 5.33
N ASP A 257 -18.23 20.16 5.54
CA ASP A 257 -17.45 21.32 5.12
C ASP A 257 -17.57 21.57 3.60
N PRO A 258 -17.82 22.80 3.13
CA PRO A 258 -17.92 23.10 1.69
C PRO A 258 -16.62 22.87 0.91
N ASP A 259 -15.47 22.85 1.59
CA ASP A 259 -14.17 22.53 1.04
C ASP A 259 -13.71 21.10 1.33
N GLN A 260 -14.64 20.26 1.81
CA GLN A 260 -14.39 18.84 2.05
C GLN A 260 -13.88 18.14 0.78
N LYS A 261 -12.73 17.49 0.93
CA LYS A 261 -12.09 16.67 -0.11
C LYS A 261 -11.83 15.27 0.40
N TYR A 262 -11.56 14.36 -0.53
CA TYR A 262 -11.08 13.01 -0.28
C TYR A 262 -9.58 12.96 -0.57
N LYS A 263 -8.81 12.34 0.32
CA LYS A 263 -7.36 12.10 0.17
C LYS A 263 -7.06 10.62 0.39
N ILE A 264 -6.12 10.08 -0.37
CA ILE A 264 -5.64 8.72 -0.16
C ILE A 264 -4.93 8.61 1.20
N THR A 265 -5.08 7.48 1.87
CA THR A 265 -4.31 7.14 3.09
C THR A 265 -3.05 6.36 2.72
N GLU A 266 -2.15 6.09 3.69
CA GLU A 266 -1.02 5.19 3.42
C GLU A 266 -1.49 3.76 3.07
N ALA A 267 -2.57 3.26 3.68
CA ALA A 267 -3.18 1.99 3.30
C ALA A 267 -3.70 2.01 1.85
N GLY A 268 -4.32 3.12 1.44
CA GLY A 268 -4.75 3.33 0.05
C GLY A 268 -3.59 3.34 -0.93
N LYS A 269 -2.46 3.98 -0.58
CA LYS A 269 -1.25 3.97 -1.40
C LYS A 269 -0.68 2.57 -1.55
N MET A 270 -0.61 1.81 -0.47
CA MET A 270 -0.16 0.41 -0.47
C MET A 270 -1.07 -0.48 -1.32
N PHE A 271 -2.40 -0.32 -1.20
CA PHE A 271 -3.35 -1.02 -2.05
C PHE A 271 -3.13 -0.67 -3.52
N LEU A 272 -3.00 0.63 -3.84
CA LEU A 272 -2.84 1.12 -5.21
C LEU A 272 -1.55 0.62 -5.86
N SER A 273 -0.41 0.60 -5.16
CA SER A 273 0.86 0.09 -5.71
C SER A 273 1.13 -1.39 -5.48
N GLY A 274 0.22 -2.10 -4.80
CA GLY A 274 0.28 -3.55 -4.63
C GLY A 274 1.12 -4.06 -3.45
N HIS A 275 1.53 -3.22 -2.49
CA HIS A 275 2.23 -3.66 -1.25
C HIS A 275 1.36 -4.50 -0.34
#